data_AF-Q2B2Y0-F1
#
_entry.id   AF-Q2B2Y0-F1
#
_cell.length_a   1.000
_cell.length_b   1.000
_cell.length_c   1.000
_cell.angle_alpha   90.00
_cell.angle_beta   90.00
_cell.angle_gamma   90.00
#
_symmetry.space_group_name_H-M   'P 1'
#
loop_
_entity.id
_entity.type
_entity.pdbx_description
1 polymer ?
#
loop_
_entity_poly.entity_id
_entity_poly.type
_entity_poly.pdbx_seq_one_letter_code
_entity_poly.pdbx_strand_id
1 'polypeptide(L)'
;MNKKTLSRIVTIYTVVVLGGFIIYACTIQENWMIDTQKYFNQIVTFVVLASIGLILAGISGASLKDEGERVSKKAVYGGISIAVFFLLWRLSMGLL
;
A
#
# COMPACT_ATOMS: atom_id res chain seq x y z
N MET A 1 -14.29 13.84 -2.06
CA MET A 1 -14.64 12.42 -2.25
C MET A 1 -15.42 11.93 -1.04
N ASN A 2 -16.45 11.11 -1.23
CA ASN A 2 -17.22 10.54 -0.13
C ASN A 2 -16.42 9.38 0.51
N LYS A 3 -16.46 9.23 1.83
CA LYS A 3 -15.66 8.23 2.58
C LYS A 3 -15.97 6.80 2.14
N LYS A 4 -17.24 6.52 1.84
CA LYS A 4 -17.69 5.20 1.37
C LYS A 4 -17.08 4.84 0.01
N THR A 5 -16.98 5.82 -0.90
CA THR A 5 -16.32 5.65 -2.20
C THR A 5 -14.82 5.43 -2.03
N LEU A 6 -14.15 6.21 -1.17
CA LEU A 6 -12.72 6.02 -0.86
C LEU A 6 -12.48 4.61 -0.34
N SER A 7 -13.23 4.18 0.68
CA SER A 7 -13.08 2.85 1.28
C SER A 7 -13.24 1.74 0.24
N ARG A 8 -14.23 1.85 -0.66
CA ARG A 8 -14.42 0.89 -1.75
C ARG A 8 -13.23 0.85 -2.71
N ILE A 9 -12.69 2.01 -3.08
CA ILE A 9 -11.49 2.12 -3.93
C ILE A 9 -10.30 1.46 -3.23
N VAL A 10 -10.09 1.75 -1.94
CA VAL A 10 -8.99 1.16 -1.16
C VAL A 10 -9.12 -0.37 -1.14
N THR A 11 -10.31 -0.90 -0.84
CA THR A 11 -10.52 -2.35 -0.81
C THR A 11 -10.25 -2.99 -2.16
N ILE A 12 -10.80 -2.44 -3.26
CA ILE A 12 -10.58 -2.97 -4.61
C ILE A 12 -9.09 -2.91 -4.96
N TYR A 13 -8.44 -1.78 -4.71
CA TYR A 13 -7.02 -1.58 -4.98
C TYR A 13 -6.17 -2.61 -4.22
N THR A 14 -6.41 -2.76 -2.92
CA THR A 14 -5.68 -3.71 -2.07
C THR A 14 -5.88 -5.15 -2.56
N VAL A 15 -7.10 -5.55 -2.91
CA VAL A 15 -7.38 -6.89 -3.44
C VAL A 15 -6.66 -7.12 -4.77
N VAL A 16 -6.67 -6.16 -5.69
CA VAL A 16 -6.02 -6.27 -6.99
C VAL A 16 -4.50 -6.34 -6.85
N VAL A 17 -3.90 -5.49 -6.02
CA VAL A 17 -2.44 -5.45 -5.83
C VAL A 17 -1.95 -6.68 -5.08
N LEU A 18 -2.59 -7.08 -3.98
CA LEU A 18 -2.20 -8.28 -3.23
C LEU A 18 -2.48 -9.56 -4.02
N GLY A 19 -3.67 -9.66 -4.64
CA GLY A 19 -4.01 -10.81 -5.49
C GLY A 19 -3.04 -10.94 -6.67
N GLY A 20 -2.74 -9.83 -7.35
CA GLY A 20 -1.76 -9.78 -8.43
C GLY A 20 -0.36 -10.16 -7.96
N PHE A 21 0.07 -9.70 -6.77
CA PHE A 21 1.35 -10.06 -6.20
C PHE A 21 1.45 -11.56 -5.87
N ILE A 22 0.42 -12.15 -5.28
CA ILE A 22 0.39 -13.59 -4.95
C ILE A 22 0.43 -14.42 -6.23
N ILE A 23 -0.40 -14.08 -7.21
CA ILE A 23 -0.40 -14.76 -8.52
C ILE A 23 0.99 -14.66 -9.16
N TYR A 24 1.57 -13.46 -9.18
CA TYR A 24 2.90 -13.24 -9.75
C TYR A 24 3.97 -14.05 -9.00
N ALA A 25 3.97 -14.02 -7.67
CA ALA A 25 4.90 -14.78 -6.84
C ALA A 25 4.81 -16.28 -7.14
N CYS A 26 3.60 -16.85 -7.23
CA CYS A 26 3.41 -18.25 -7.60
C CYS A 26 3.89 -18.58 -9.02
N THR A 27 3.84 -17.64 -9.96
CA THR A 27 4.30 -17.87 -11.34
C THR A 27 5.81 -17.87 -11.49
N ILE A 28 6.52 -17.10 -10.67
CA ILE A 28 7.99 -16.96 -10.74
C ILE A 28 8.71 -17.83 -9.71
N GLN A 29 7.96 -18.49 -8.83
CA GLN A 29 8.50 -19.36 -7.79
C GLN A 29 9.02 -20.65 -8.42
N GLU A 30 10.33 -20.86 -8.33
CA GLU A 30 11.00 -22.09 -8.74
C GLU A 30 11.58 -22.76 -7.49
N ASN A 31 11.21 -24.01 -7.21
CA ASN A 31 11.68 -24.77 -6.03
C ASN A 31 11.50 -24.03 -4.68
N TRP A 32 10.37 -23.36 -4.47
CA TRP A 32 10.13 -22.53 -3.27
C TRP A 32 11.10 -21.36 -3.07
N MET A 33 11.90 -21.03 -4.08
CA MET A 33 12.78 -19.88 -4.10
C MET A 33 12.34 -18.89 -5.17
N ILE A 34 12.50 -17.61 -4.86
CA ILE A 34 12.26 -16.52 -5.80
C ILE A 34 13.62 -15.86 -6.04
N ASP A 35 14.07 -15.84 -7.29
CA ASP A 35 15.26 -15.11 -7.69
C ASP A 35 14.95 -13.61 -7.68
N THR A 36 15.29 -12.96 -6.57
CA THR A 36 15.02 -11.54 -6.35
C THR A 36 15.88 -10.63 -7.22
N GLN A 37 17.02 -11.11 -7.73
CA GLN A 37 17.87 -10.35 -8.65
C GLN A 37 17.27 -10.34 -10.05
N LYS A 38 16.83 -11.51 -10.53
CA LYS A 38 16.18 -11.64 -11.85
C LYS A 38 14.87 -10.87 -11.96
N TYR A 39 14.09 -10.84 -10.89
CA TYR A 39 12.77 -10.19 -10.86
C TYR A 39 12.75 -8.87 -10.07
N PHE A 40 13.92 -8.25 -9.87
CA PHE A 40 14.08 -7.06 -9.04
C PHE A 40 13.10 -5.93 -9.42
N ASN A 41 13.02 -5.60 -10.70
CA ASN A 41 12.16 -4.50 -11.18
C ASN A 41 10.68 -4.75 -10.91
N GLN A 42 10.21 -6.00 -11.08
CA GLN A 42 8.82 -6.38 -10.82
C GLN A 42 8.52 -6.37 -9.32
N ILE A 43 9.44 -6.87 -8.49
CA ILE A 43 9.32 -6.82 -7.03
C ILE A 43 9.26 -5.36 -6.56
N VAL A 44 10.15 -4.49 -7.05
CA VAL A 44 10.15 -3.05 -6.76
C VAL A 44 8.82 -2.41 -7.19
N THR A 45 8.27 -2.78 -8.35
CA THR A 45 6.97 -2.29 -8.81
C THR A 45 5.86 -2.64 -7.82
N PHE A 46 5.82 -3.88 -7.33
CA PHE A 46 4.86 -4.30 -6.31
C PHE A 46 5.06 -3.59 -4.97
N VAL A 47 6.31 -3.30 -4.58
CA VAL A 47 6.61 -2.51 -3.37
C VAL A 47 6.07 -1.08 -3.50
N VAL A 48 6.23 -0.44 -4.67
CA VAL A 48 5.67 0.90 -4.93
C VAL A 48 4.14 0.86 -4.89
N LEU A 49 3.51 -0.12 -5.54
CA LEU A 49 2.06 -0.30 -5.51
C LEU A 49 1.55 -0.56 -4.08
N ALA A 50 2.22 -1.41 -3.32
CA ALA A 50 1.88 -1.65 -1.91
C ALA A 50 1.98 -0.37 -1.07
N SER A 51 2.97 0.49 -1.34
CA SER A 51 3.15 1.78 -0.66
C SER A 51 1.99 2.74 -0.95
N ILE A 52 1.51 2.79 -2.21
CA ILE A 52 0.31 3.56 -2.58
C ILE A 52 -0.92 3.01 -1.84
N GLY A 53 -1.06 1.69 -1.76
CA GLY A 53 -2.13 1.04 -1.00
C GLY A 53 -2.10 1.42 0.49
N LEU A 54 -0.90 1.48 1.07
CA LEU A 54 -0.69 1.90 2.46
C LEU A 54 -1.10 3.37 2.69
N ILE A 55 -0.76 4.26 1.77
CA ILE A 55 -1.22 5.67 1.80
C ILE A 55 -2.74 5.71 1.77
N LEU A 56 -3.38 5.02 0.82
CA LEU A 56 -4.83 5.00 0.67
C LEU A 56 -5.52 4.44 1.93
N ALA A 57 -4.99 3.36 2.48
CA ALA A 57 -5.48 2.77 3.74
C ALA A 57 -5.32 3.74 4.92
N GLY A 58 -4.19 4.44 5.01
CA GLY A 58 -3.94 5.47 6.02
C GLY A 58 -4.92 6.64 5.90
N ILE A 59 -5.20 7.13 4.68
CA ILE A 59 -6.19 8.19 4.44
C ILE A 59 -7.58 7.70 4.82
N SER A 60 -7.95 6.48 4.42
CA SER A 60 -9.25 5.88 4.75
C SER A 60 -9.41 5.74 6.27
N GLY A 61 -8.40 5.22 6.97
CA GLY A 61 -8.41 5.08 8.43
C GLY A 61 -8.46 6.43 9.16
N ALA A 62 -7.64 7.39 8.74
CA ALA A 62 -7.68 8.75 9.29
C ALA A 62 -9.04 9.43 9.04
N SER A 63 -9.68 9.14 7.91
CA SER A 63 -11.00 9.69 7.59
C SER A 63 -12.11 9.13 8.49
N LEU A 64 -11.97 7.94 9.07
CA LEU A 64 -12.97 7.38 10.01
C LEU A 64 -12.99 8.13 11.34
N LYS A 65 -11.90 8.80 11.72
CA LYS A 65 -11.82 9.64 12.94
C LYS A 65 -12.45 11.02 12.78
N ASP A 66 -12.81 11.41 11.57
CA ASP A 66 -13.44 12.70 11.28
C ASP A 66 -14.97 12.50 11.24
N GLU A 67 -15.78 13.43 11.75
CA GLU A 67 -17.25 13.26 11.80
C GLU A 67 -17.94 13.63 10.46
N GLY A 68 -17.24 14.29 9.54
CA GLY A 68 -17.82 14.72 8.26
C GLY A 68 -18.06 13.58 7.26
N GLU A 69 -19.02 13.70 6.34
CA GLU A 69 -19.28 12.65 5.32
C GLU A 69 -18.19 12.57 4.23
N ARG A 70 -17.40 13.65 4.09
CA ARG A 70 -16.37 13.80 3.05
C ARG A 70 -14.96 13.62 3.62
N VAL A 71 -14.05 13.17 2.76
CA VAL A 71 -12.61 13.11 3.09
C VAL A 71 -12.08 14.53 3.28
N SER A 72 -11.71 14.85 4.52
CA SER A 72 -11.09 16.13 4.90
C SER A 72 -9.63 16.18 4.44
N LYS A 73 -9.13 17.39 4.14
CA LYS A 73 -7.70 17.60 3.84
C LYS A 73 -6.82 17.08 4.99
N LYS A 74 -7.27 17.19 6.24
CA LYS A 74 -6.57 16.69 7.43
C LYS A 74 -6.36 15.17 7.38
N ALA A 75 -7.35 14.42 6.90
CA ALA A 75 -7.23 12.96 6.74
C ALA A 75 -6.22 12.57 5.66
N VAL A 76 -6.11 13.38 4.60
CA VAL A 76 -5.09 13.18 3.55
C VAL A 76 -3.68 13.36 4.11
N TYR A 77 -3.43 14.47 4.83
CA TYR A 77 -2.15 14.69 5.50
C TYR A 77 -1.85 13.62 6.56
N GLY A 78 -2.87 13.16 7.29
CA GLY A 78 -2.73 12.06 8.24
C GLY A 78 -2.30 10.75 7.58
N GLY A 79 -2.94 10.37 6.47
CA GLY A 79 -2.56 9.17 5.72
C GLY A 79 -1.17 9.25 5.09
N ILE A 80 -0.80 10.42 4.54
CA ILE A 80 0.55 10.66 4.01
C ILE A 80 1.59 10.57 5.13
N SER A 81 1.33 11.16 6.30
CA SER A 81 2.24 11.10 7.46
C SER A 81 2.52 9.67 7.91
N ILE A 82 1.47 8.83 7.99
CA ILE A 82 1.62 7.40 8.33
C ILE A 82 2.46 6.67 7.29
N ALA A 83 2.23 6.93 6.00
CA ALA A 83 3.00 6.29 4.95
C ALA A 83 4.47 6.74 4.90
N VAL A 84 4.73 8.03 5.10
CA VAL A 84 6.09 8.57 5.21
C VAL A 84 6.79 7.98 6.43
N PHE A 85 6.12 7.91 7.58
CA PHE A 85 6.66 7.27 8.78
C PHE A 85 7.01 5.80 8.52
N PHE A 86 6.12 5.06 7.85
CA PHE A 86 6.35 3.66 7.51
C PHE A 86 7.54 3.50 6.55
N LEU A 87 7.65 4.34 5.52
CA LEU A 87 8.77 4.33 4.58
C LEU A 87 10.09 4.67 5.28
N LEU A 88 10.12 5.71 6.12
CA LEU A 88 11.30 6.10 6.89
C LEU A 88 11.72 4.99 7.86
N TRP A 89 10.77 4.38 8.56
CA TRP A 89 11.04 3.24 9.44
C TRP A 89 11.57 2.04 8.65
N ARG A 90 10.98 1.72 7.49
CA ARG A 90 11.45 0.62 6.63
C ARG A 90 12.84 0.86 6.09
N LEU A 91 13.16 2.08 5.67
CA LEU A 91 14.50 2.49 5.25
C LEU A 91 15.50 2.38 6.40
N SER A 92 15.12 2.80 7.61
CA SER A 92 15.95 2.63 8.81
C SER A 92 16.23 1.16 9.12
N MET A 93 15.26 0.27 8.92
CA MET A 93 15.43 -1.19 9.09
C MET A 93 16.21 -1.84 7.94
N GLY A 94 16.33 -1.20 6.78
CA GLY A 94 17.12 -1.70 5.65
C GLY A 94 18.56 -1.19 5.65
N LEU A 95 18.87 -0.18 6.46
CA LEU A 95 20.22 0.36 6.69
C LEU A 95 20.93 -0.23 7.90
N LEU A 96 20.24 -1.08 8.68
CA LEU A 96 20.74 -1.89 9.79
C LEU A 96 20.98 -3.33 9.32
#